data_AF-A0AA42GP61-F1
#
_entry.id   AF-A0AA42GP61-F1
#
_cell.length_a   1.000
_cell.length_b   1.000
_cell.length_c   1.000
_cell.angle_alpha   90.00
_cell.angle_beta   90.00
_cell.angle_gamma   90.00
#
_symmetry.space_group_name_H-M   'P 1'
#
loop_
_entity.id
_entity.type
_entity.pdbx_description
1 polymer ?
#
loop_
_entity_poly.entity_id
_entity_poly.type
_entity_poly.pdbx_seq_one_letter_code
_entity_poly.pdbx_strand_id
1 'polypeptide(L)'
;MNNELPRTEHQLFSELASLCLSPGYAHTIAYFCFRDNLIQYSDEVTPDDMSCMSSGECLSRAEISTLIGLMIKGPIDYTIPSPPVMQDYIIRTDQLLAELHKVMSFEPFRGQDWKRIVDEGHSPLQDGVVFREPIFHGGESAYFFQYLDLAERKYKADNAWLTANKGFSIEAAQSVVRVAHELQCEKLSTQLAAMQQLPPSEWSILPAHLLTSAEIVKRSGIAQHIVTRVLDAFALPTSEINENFTALSEFNISNALPLLRLNQSEFLLFQPYSLAEAFMNPPSTG
;
A
#
# COMPACT_ATOMS: atom_id res chain seq x y z
N MET A 1 -38.66 9.37 -4.32
CA MET A 1 -37.49 8.69 -3.74
C MET A 1 -37.24 7.47 -4.60
N ASN A 2 -36.20 7.49 -5.43
CA ASN A 2 -35.80 6.31 -6.18
C ASN A 2 -35.32 5.26 -5.19
N ASN A 3 -36.00 4.12 -5.18
CA ASN A 3 -35.73 2.99 -4.31
C ASN A 3 -34.69 2.09 -5.00
N GLU A 4 -33.47 2.61 -5.19
CA GLU A 4 -32.36 1.76 -5.62
C GLU A 4 -31.95 0.89 -4.43
N LEU A 5 -31.91 -0.42 -4.66
CA LEU A 5 -31.36 -1.37 -3.69
C LEU A 5 -29.92 -0.94 -3.37
N PRO A 6 -29.54 -0.86 -2.10
CA PRO A 6 -28.20 -0.42 -1.75
C PRO A 6 -27.16 -1.40 -2.30
N ARG A 7 -26.06 -0.87 -2.85
CA ARG A 7 -24.97 -1.65 -3.43
C ARG A 7 -24.34 -2.60 -2.41
N THR A 8 -23.86 -3.74 -2.91
CA THR A 8 -23.17 -4.78 -2.11
C THR A 8 -21.66 -4.54 -2.07
N GLU A 9 -20.97 -5.11 -1.07
CA GLU A 9 -19.50 -5.05 -0.96
C GLU A 9 -18.84 -5.54 -2.26
N HIS A 10 -19.32 -6.65 -2.81
CA HIS A 10 -18.77 -7.24 -4.03
C HIS A 10 -18.93 -6.35 -5.26
N GLN A 11 -20.08 -5.66 -5.40
CA GLN A 11 -20.28 -4.70 -6.50
C GLN A 11 -19.30 -3.53 -6.40
N LEU A 12 -19.16 -2.95 -5.20
CA LEU A 12 -18.24 -1.83 -4.96
C LEU A 12 -16.78 -2.25 -5.20
N PHE A 13 -16.38 -3.43 -4.73
CA PHE A 13 -15.04 -3.97 -4.95
C PHE A 13 -14.77 -4.22 -6.44
N SER A 14 -15.74 -4.75 -7.18
CA SER A 14 -15.61 -4.96 -8.63
C SER A 14 -15.55 -3.65 -9.42
N GLU A 15 -16.31 -2.63 -9.02
CA GLU A 15 -16.23 -1.28 -9.60
C GLU A 15 -14.85 -0.65 -9.33
N LEU A 16 -14.34 -0.78 -8.10
CA LEU A 16 -13.02 -0.30 -7.72
C LEU A 16 -11.91 -1.03 -8.49
N ALA A 17 -12.04 -2.35 -8.68
CA ALA A 17 -11.12 -3.14 -9.50
C ALA A 17 -11.08 -2.65 -10.94
N SER A 18 -12.25 -2.37 -11.53
CA SER A 18 -12.35 -1.84 -12.89
C SER A 18 -11.71 -0.46 -13.00
N LEU A 19 -11.88 0.40 -11.99
CA LEU A 19 -11.24 1.70 -11.93
C LEU A 19 -9.72 1.59 -11.83
N CYS A 20 -9.20 0.69 -10.98
CA CYS A 20 -7.76 0.49 -10.78
C CYS A 20 -7.02 -0.02 -12.03
N LEU A 21 -7.75 -0.66 -12.96
CA LEU A 21 -7.22 -1.11 -14.25
C LEU A 21 -7.24 -0.03 -15.34
N SER A 22 -7.70 1.19 -15.01
CA SER A 22 -7.75 2.28 -15.97
C SER A 22 -6.34 2.80 -16.33
N PRO A 23 -6.12 3.29 -17.56
CA PRO A 23 -4.80 3.78 -17.98
C PRO A 23 -4.28 4.91 -17.07
N GLY A 24 -3.02 4.84 -16.66
CA GLY A 24 -2.41 5.87 -15.82
C GLY A 24 -2.82 5.83 -14.34
N TYR A 25 -3.61 4.86 -13.88
CA TYR A 25 -4.09 4.79 -12.48
C TYR A 25 -2.94 4.66 -11.46
N ALA A 26 -1.76 4.18 -11.87
CA ALA A 26 -0.54 4.21 -11.05
C ALA A 26 -0.22 5.61 -10.53
N HIS A 27 -0.50 6.66 -11.31
CA HIS A 27 -0.33 8.05 -10.88
C HIS A 27 -1.29 8.41 -9.76
N THR A 28 -2.54 7.92 -9.81
CA THR A 28 -3.56 8.11 -8.77
C THR A 28 -3.13 7.47 -7.46
N ILE A 29 -2.60 6.25 -7.48
CA ILE A 29 -2.06 5.60 -6.28
C ILE A 29 -0.88 6.39 -5.70
N ALA A 30 0.05 6.85 -6.55
CA ALA A 30 1.16 7.68 -6.10
C ALA A 30 0.67 8.98 -5.43
N TYR A 31 -0.36 9.61 -6.01
CA TYR A 31 -1.01 10.76 -5.41
C TYR A 31 -1.62 10.46 -4.04
N PHE A 32 -2.34 9.35 -3.87
CA PHE A 32 -2.86 8.94 -2.56
C PHE A 32 -1.75 8.67 -1.54
N CYS A 33 -0.65 8.05 -1.96
CA CYS A 33 0.52 7.88 -1.10
C CYS A 33 1.08 9.22 -0.62
N PHE A 34 1.11 10.23 -1.50
CA PHE A 34 1.56 11.57 -1.16
C PHE A 34 0.56 12.35 -0.29
N ARG A 35 -0.74 12.24 -0.58
CA ARG A 35 -1.83 12.93 0.11
C ARG A 35 -2.03 12.39 1.53
N ASP A 36 -2.02 11.07 1.68
CA ASP A 36 -2.58 10.42 2.87
C ASP A 36 -1.55 9.69 3.76
N ASN A 37 -0.37 9.35 3.23
CA ASN A 37 0.68 8.65 4.00
C ASN A 37 1.86 9.55 4.41
N LEU A 38 1.78 10.86 4.18
CA LEU A 38 2.82 11.82 4.54
C LEU A 38 2.24 12.93 5.40
N ILE A 39 2.94 13.29 6.47
CA ILE A 39 2.65 14.48 7.25
C ILE A 39 3.43 15.63 6.61
N GLN A 40 2.70 16.57 6.01
CA GLN A 40 3.28 17.78 5.45
C GLN A 40 3.32 18.83 6.57
N TYR A 41 4.51 19.35 6.87
CA TYR A 41 4.70 20.39 7.86
C TYR A 41 5.80 21.36 7.37
N SER A 42 5.80 22.58 7.89
CA SER A 42 6.80 23.60 7.54
C SER A 42 8.05 23.46 8.42
N ASP A 43 7.98 23.98 9.65
CA ASP A 43 9.10 24.02 10.59
C ASP A 43 8.90 23.02 11.74
N GLU A 44 7.70 23.01 12.33
CA GLU A 44 7.31 22.09 13.40
C GLU A 44 6.00 21.39 13.03
N VAL A 45 5.84 20.15 13.48
CA VAL A 45 4.61 19.39 13.26
C VAL A 45 3.53 19.87 14.23
N THR A 46 2.40 20.30 13.69
CA THR A 46 1.24 20.74 14.47
C THR A 46 0.14 19.66 14.50
N PRO A 47 -0.79 19.71 15.47
CA PRO A 47 -1.97 18.84 15.47
C PRO A 47 -2.81 18.97 14.19
N ASP A 48 -2.85 20.17 13.60
CA ASP A 48 -3.59 20.42 12.36
C ASP A 48 -2.95 19.68 11.17
N ASP A 49 -1.62 19.59 11.12
CA ASP A 49 -0.89 18.80 10.12
C ASP A 49 -1.17 17.29 10.23
N MET A 50 -1.61 16.83 11.41
CA MET A 50 -2.00 15.43 11.68
C MET A 50 -3.51 15.20 11.59
N SER A 51 -4.32 16.25 11.37
CA SER A 51 -5.79 16.18 11.49
C SER A 51 -6.42 15.14 10.56
N CYS A 52 -5.89 14.97 9.35
CA CYS A 52 -6.35 13.99 8.38
C CYS A 52 -6.24 12.53 8.87
N MET A 53 -5.28 12.24 9.75
CA MET A 53 -5.12 10.91 10.37
C MET A 53 -6.28 10.55 11.32
N SER A 54 -7.08 11.56 11.72
CA SER A 54 -8.20 11.40 12.65
C SER A 54 -9.57 11.71 12.04
N SER A 55 -9.62 12.33 10.86
CA SER A 55 -10.88 12.74 10.21
C SER A 55 -11.57 11.63 9.43
N GLY A 56 -10.86 10.52 9.15
CA GLY A 56 -11.35 9.45 8.28
C GLY A 56 -11.41 9.84 6.79
N GLU A 57 -10.82 10.99 6.43
CA GLU A 57 -10.75 11.49 5.06
C GLU A 57 -9.50 11.01 4.32
N CYS A 58 -8.44 10.67 5.06
CA CYS A 58 -7.23 10.07 4.53
C CYS A 58 -7.45 8.57 4.25
N LEU A 59 -6.97 8.09 3.10
CA LEU A 59 -6.92 6.64 2.87
C LEU A 59 -5.91 6.00 3.81
N SER A 60 -6.35 4.94 4.48
CA SER A 60 -5.49 4.06 5.25
C SER A 60 -4.50 3.32 4.34
N ARG A 61 -3.43 2.80 4.93
CA ARG A 61 -2.48 1.97 4.17
C ARG A 61 -3.12 0.72 3.60
N ALA A 62 -4.09 0.13 4.30
CA ALA A 62 -4.82 -1.05 3.84
C ALA A 62 -5.66 -0.74 2.59
N GLU A 63 -6.27 0.43 2.54
CA GLU A 63 -6.98 0.91 1.34
C GLU A 63 -6.02 1.12 0.18
N ILE A 64 -4.90 1.82 0.38
CA ILE A 64 -3.89 2.02 -0.66
C ILE A 64 -3.29 0.67 -1.12
N SER A 65 -3.03 -0.24 -0.20
CA SER A 65 -2.59 -1.61 -0.50
C SER A 65 -3.63 -2.36 -1.34
N THR A 66 -4.92 -2.18 -1.04
CA THR A 66 -6.03 -2.71 -1.86
C THR A 66 -6.00 -2.15 -3.27
N LEU A 67 -5.81 -0.84 -3.43
CA LEU A 67 -5.69 -0.21 -4.76
C LEU A 67 -4.51 -0.77 -5.55
N ILE A 68 -3.35 -0.95 -4.90
CA ILE A 68 -2.16 -1.57 -5.51
C ILE A 68 -2.49 -3.01 -5.93
N GLY A 69 -3.11 -3.77 -5.04
CA GLY A 69 -3.51 -5.16 -5.27
C GLY A 69 -4.49 -5.34 -6.43
N LEU A 70 -5.42 -4.38 -6.60
CA LEU A 70 -6.36 -4.35 -7.71
C LEU A 70 -5.69 -3.91 -9.03
N MET A 71 -4.81 -2.92 -8.98
CA MET A 71 -4.08 -2.42 -10.16
C MET A 71 -3.21 -3.52 -10.80
N ILE A 72 -2.56 -4.38 -9.99
CA ILE A 72 -1.71 -5.46 -10.51
C ILE A 72 -2.49 -6.65 -11.12
N LYS A 73 -3.84 -6.61 -11.13
CA LYS A 73 -4.66 -7.65 -11.76
C LYS A 73 -4.66 -7.60 -13.29
N GLY A 74 -4.05 -6.58 -13.87
CA GLY A 74 -3.92 -6.41 -15.31
C GLY A 74 -2.65 -5.66 -15.70
N PRO A 75 -2.44 -5.39 -17.00
CA PRO A 75 -1.28 -4.63 -17.46
C PRO A 75 -1.33 -3.20 -16.90
N ILE A 76 -0.21 -2.73 -16.36
CA ILE A 76 -0.10 -1.40 -15.77
C ILE A 76 0.34 -0.41 -16.84
N ASP A 77 -0.46 0.64 -17.02
CA ASP A 77 -0.13 1.78 -17.88
C ASP A 77 0.41 2.93 -17.01
N TYR A 78 1.63 3.38 -17.33
CA TYR A 78 2.35 4.45 -16.62
C TYR A 78 2.30 5.79 -17.37
N THR A 79 1.36 5.97 -18.29
CA THR A 79 1.12 7.23 -18.98
C THR A 79 0.45 8.20 -18.02
N ILE A 80 0.94 9.43 -17.95
CA ILE A 80 0.34 10.48 -17.10
C ILE A 80 -1.07 10.77 -17.63
N PRO A 81 -2.13 10.56 -16.82
CA PRO A 81 -3.49 10.91 -17.22
C PRO A 81 -3.66 12.43 -17.29
N SER A 82 -4.55 12.90 -18.17
CA SER A 82 -4.91 14.33 -18.19
C SER A 82 -5.51 14.77 -16.83
N PRO A 83 -5.35 16.04 -16.41
CA PRO A 83 -5.85 16.49 -15.11
C PRO A 83 -7.34 16.19 -14.84
N PRO A 84 -8.28 16.34 -15.81
CA PRO A 84 -9.68 15.97 -15.59
C PRO A 84 -9.88 14.46 -15.35
N VAL A 85 -9.12 13.61 -16.04
CA VAL A 85 -9.18 12.15 -15.87
C VAL A 85 -8.59 11.75 -14.52
N MET A 86 -7.45 12.32 -14.15
CA MET A 86 -6.83 12.12 -12.83
C MET A 86 -7.80 12.52 -11.70
N GLN A 87 -8.47 13.66 -11.85
CA GLN A 87 -9.45 14.14 -10.87
C GLN A 87 -10.67 13.21 -10.75
N ASP A 88 -11.15 12.66 -11.87
CA ASP A 88 -12.23 11.66 -11.87
C ASP A 88 -11.80 10.39 -11.12
N TYR A 89 -10.58 9.89 -11.37
CA TYR A 89 -10.05 8.72 -10.65
C TYR A 89 -9.98 8.96 -9.13
N ILE A 90 -9.52 10.14 -8.70
CA ILE A 90 -9.46 10.51 -7.29
C ILE A 90 -10.86 10.50 -6.68
N ILE A 91 -11.80 11.24 -7.27
CA ILE A 91 -13.17 11.39 -6.75
C ILE A 91 -13.88 10.03 -6.68
N ARG A 92 -13.79 9.22 -7.74
CA ARG A 92 -14.48 7.93 -7.79
C ARG A 92 -13.85 6.93 -6.82
N THR A 93 -12.54 6.98 -6.60
CA THR A 93 -11.88 6.12 -5.61
C THR A 93 -12.32 6.48 -4.19
N ASP A 94 -12.28 7.77 -3.83
CA ASP A 94 -12.74 8.24 -2.51
C ASP A 94 -14.22 7.88 -2.28
N GLN A 95 -15.08 8.04 -3.30
CA GLN A 95 -16.50 7.66 -3.21
C GLN A 95 -16.69 6.14 -3.01
N LEU A 96 -16.00 5.31 -3.79
CA LEU A 96 -16.13 3.86 -3.71
C LEU A 96 -15.62 3.33 -2.36
N LEU A 97 -14.50 3.84 -1.86
CA LEU A 97 -13.96 3.44 -0.56
C LEU A 97 -14.85 3.92 0.60
N ALA A 98 -15.37 5.15 0.54
CA ALA A 98 -16.32 5.64 1.53
C ALA A 98 -17.63 4.83 1.54
N GLU A 99 -18.11 4.36 0.40
CA GLU A 99 -19.26 3.45 0.32
C GLU A 99 -18.93 2.04 0.81
N LEU A 100 -17.72 1.55 0.52
CA LEU A 100 -17.24 0.25 0.99
C LEU A 100 -17.18 0.23 2.52
N HIS A 101 -16.58 1.26 3.13
CA HIS A 101 -16.57 1.46 4.58
C HIS A 101 -17.99 1.46 5.18
N LYS A 102 -18.94 2.17 4.55
CA LYS A 102 -20.35 2.17 4.99
C LYS A 102 -20.98 0.79 4.89
N VAL A 103 -20.81 0.10 3.77
CA VAL A 103 -21.39 -1.25 3.60
C VAL A 103 -20.82 -2.19 4.64
N MET A 104 -19.49 -2.23 4.84
CA MET A 104 -18.87 -3.05 5.87
C MET A 104 -19.31 -2.69 7.29
N SER A 105 -19.50 -1.40 7.57
CA SER A 105 -19.97 -0.91 8.87
C SER A 105 -21.43 -1.20 9.14
N PHE A 106 -22.30 -1.24 8.12
CA PHE A 106 -23.76 -1.36 8.30
C PHE A 106 -24.33 -2.73 7.94
N GLU A 107 -23.64 -3.51 7.10
CA GLU A 107 -24.09 -4.84 6.65
C GLU A 107 -24.28 -5.84 7.80
N PRO A 108 -23.39 -5.91 8.82
CA PRO A 108 -23.63 -6.70 10.03
C PRO A 108 -24.93 -6.35 10.76
N PHE A 109 -25.39 -5.10 10.62
CA PHE A 109 -26.53 -4.55 11.36
C PHE A 109 -27.82 -4.50 10.53
N ARG A 110 -27.79 -4.90 9.24
CA ARG A 110 -28.98 -4.88 8.39
C ARG A 110 -29.96 -5.97 8.81
N GLY A 111 -31.19 -5.55 9.12
CA GLY A 111 -32.31 -6.46 9.40
C GLY A 111 -32.29 -7.12 10.78
N GLN A 112 -31.35 -6.76 11.65
CA GLN A 112 -31.26 -7.29 13.01
C GLN A 112 -31.91 -6.34 14.03
N ASP A 113 -32.83 -6.87 14.86
CA ASP A 113 -33.36 -6.17 16.03
C ASP A 113 -32.42 -6.38 17.22
N TRP A 114 -31.44 -5.49 17.33
CA TRP A 114 -30.37 -5.61 18.33
C TRP A 114 -30.86 -5.63 19.77
N LYS A 115 -31.98 -4.96 20.07
CA LYS A 115 -32.58 -5.02 21.40
C LYS A 115 -32.96 -6.46 21.74
N ARG A 116 -33.59 -7.14 20.79
CA ARG A 116 -33.97 -8.54 20.93
C ARG A 116 -32.76 -9.47 21.04
N ILE A 117 -31.71 -9.26 20.25
CA ILE A 117 -30.48 -10.11 20.28
C ILE A 117 -29.74 -9.99 21.62
N VAL A 118 -29.63 -8.77 22.15
CA VAL A 118 -29.02 -8.51 23.46
C VAL A 118 -29.90 -9.03 24.59
N ASP A 119 -31.22 -8.86 24.49
CA ASP A 119 -32.19 -9.40 25.47
C ASP A 119 -32.21 -10.95 25.48
N GLU A 120 -31.91 -11.59 24.34
CA GLU A 120 -31.74 -13.04 24.19
C GLU A 120 -30.34 -13.55 24.61
N GLY A 121 -29.46 -12.65 25.10
CA GLY A 121 -28.14 -13.00 25.65
C GLY A 121 -27.06 -13.31 24.61
N HIS A 122 -27.32 -13.09 23.32
CA HIS A 122 -26.29 -13.19 22.28
C HIS A 122 -25.50 -11.88 22.22
N SER A 123 -24.20 -11.95 22.47
CA SER A 123 -23.31 -10.81 22.25
C SER A 123 -22.95 -10.74 20.77
N PRO A 124 -23.19 -9.62 20.09
CA PRO A 124 -22.84 -9.51 18.66
C PRO A 124 -21.33 -9.47 18.39
N LEU A 125 -20.52 -9.30 19.43
CA LEU A 125 -19.07 -9.50 19.40
C LEU A 125 -18.68 -10.98 19.25
N GLN A 126 -19.64 -11.90 19.20
CA GLN A 126 -19.41 -13.31 18.86
C GLN A 126 -19.45 -13.55 17.35
N ASP A 127 -19.93 -12.59 16.56
CA ASP A 127 -19.94 -12.67 15.10
C ASP A 127 -18.71 -11.98 14.52
N GLY A 128 -17.86 -12.75 13.84
CA GLY A 128 -16.64 -12.27 13.19
C GLY A 128 -16.88 -11.17 12.16
N VAL A 129 -18.09 -11.09 11.59
CA VAL A 129 -18.45 -10.08 10.59
C VAL A 129 -18.37 -8.65 11.15
N VAL A 130 -18.65 -8.48 12.45
CA VAL A 130 -18.61 -7.17 13.13
C VAL A 130 -17.17 -6.65 13.27
N PHE A 131 -16.16 -7.53 13.21
CA PHE A 131 -14.75 -7.15 13.31
C PHE A 131 -14.07 -6.90 11.96
N ARG A 132 -14.74 -7.14 10.82
CA ARG A 132 -14.11 -6.97 9.49
C ARG A 132 -13.63 -5.53 9.26
N GLU A 133 -14.50 -4.56 9.53
CA GLU A 133 -14.18 -3.14 9.39
C GLU A 133 -13.04 -2.69 10.33
N PRO A 134 -13.09 -2.92 11.65
CA PRO A 134 -12.04 -2.44 12.55
C PRO A 134 -10.71 -3.18 12.38
N ILE A 135 -10.72 -4.42 11.86
CA ILE A 135 -9.49 -5.13 11.48
C ILE A 135 -8.90 -4.51 10.21
N PHE A 136 -9.72 -4.22 9.21
CA PHE A 136 -9.26 -3.68 7.93
C PHE A 136 -8.72 -2.24 8.07
N HIS A 137 -9.42 -1.39 8.83
CA HIS A 137 -9.00 -0.02 9.11
C HIS A 137 -8.19 0.10 10.42
N GLY A 138 -7.76 -1.02 10.98
CA GLY A 138 -6.92 -1.06 12.18
C GLY A 138 -5.64 -0.27 11.97
N GLY A 139 -5.21 0.46 13.02
CA GLY A 139 -3.96 1.21 13.00
C GLY A 139 -2.75 0.31 12.76
N GLU A 140 -1.65 0.93 12.34
CA GLU A 140 -0.38 0.23 12.09
C GLU A 140 0.09 -0.55 13.32
N SER A 141 0.55 -1.78 13.09
CA SER A 141 1.07 -2.64 14.16
C SER A 141 2.42 -2.16 14.72
N ALA A 142 3.24 -1.50 13.89
CA ALA A 142 4.55 -1.01 14.25
C ALA A 142 5.04 0.09 13.29
N TYR A 143 5.96 0.94 13.77
CA TYR A 143 6.66 1.91 12.93
C TYR A 143 7.70 1.24 12.01
N PHE A 144 8.05 1.90 10.91
CA PHE A 144 9.04 1.42 9.93
C PHE A 144 10.35 0.91 10.58
N PHE A 145 10.95 1.69 11.50
CA PHE A 145 12.20 1.30 12.16
C PHE A 145 12.01 0.08 13.08
N GLN A 146 10.83 -0.07 13.69
CA GLN A 146 10.54 -1.22 14.55
C GLN A 146 10.45 -2.51 13.73
N TYR A 147 9.86 -2.48 12.53
CA TYR A 147 9.88 -3.62 11.63
C TYR A 147 11.32 -4.05 11.30
N LEU A 148 12.20 -3.10 10.97
CA LEU A 148 13.60 -3.40 10.67
C LEU A 148 14.36 -3.98 11.87
N ASP A 149 14.16 -3.43 13.06
CA ASP A 149 14.82 -3.87 14.28
C ASP A 149 14.33 -5.27 14.71
N LEU A 150 13.03 -5.53 14.59
CA LEU A 150 12.43 -6.83 14.90
C LEU A 150 12.88 -7.90 13.89
N ALA A 151 12.94 -7.56 12.60
CA ALA A 151 13.36 -8.48 11.55
C ALA A 151 14.82 -8.90 11.72
N GLU A 152 15.72 -7.96 12.03
CA GLU A 152 17.11 -8.30 12.35
C GLU A 152 17.16 -9.29 13.52
N ARG A 153 16.50 -8.97 14.65
CA ARG A 153 16.51 -9.84 15.84
C ARG A 153 15.95 -11.24 15.55
N LYS A 154 14.89 -11.32 14.73
CA LYS A 154 14.23 -12.58 14.37
C LYS A 154 15.12 -13.47 13.52
N TYR A 155 15.82 -12.92 12.53
CA TYR A 155 16.54 -13.70 11.53
C TYR A 155 18.07 -13.74 11.69
N LYS A 156 18.63 -13.05 12.69
CA LYS A 156 20.08 -13.01 12.94
C LYS A 156 20.71 -14.38 13.14
N ALA A 157 20.01 -15.29 13.82
CA ALA A 157 20.48 -16.66 14.01
C ALA A 157 20.52 -17.46 12.69
N ASP A 158 19.71 -17.09 11.71
CA ASP A 158 19.58 -17.76 10.42
C ASP A 158 20.47 -17.17 9.32
N ASN A 159 21.37 -16.24 9.66
CA ASN A 159 22.23 -15.56 8.68
C ASN A 159 23.04 -16.50 7.80
N ALA A 160 23.54 -17.60 8.36
CA ALA A 160 24.24 -18.61 7.59
C ALA A 160 23.33 -19.25 6.54
N TRP A 161 22.07 -19.54 6.92
CA TRP A 161 21.07 -20.08 6.01
C TRP A 161 20.65 -19.05 4.95
N LEU A 162 20.40 -17.79 5.34
CA LEU A 162 20.05 -16.71 4.42
C LEU A 162 21.15 -16.47 3.39
N THR A 163 22.40 -16.43 3.83
CA THR A 163 23.54 -16.23 2.92
C THR A 163 23.65 -17.39 1.92
N ALA A 164 23.49 -18.64 2.38
CA ALA A 164 23.58 -19.81 1.53
C ALA A 164 22.40 -19.97 0.55
N ASN A 165 21.18 -19.62 0.96
CA ASN A 165 19.95 -19.91 0.19
C ASN A 165 19.37 -18.69 -0.53
N LYS A 166 19.56 -17.49 0.02
CA LYS A 166 19.03 -16.23 -0.52
C LYS A 166 20.13 -15.32 -1.10
N GLY A 167 21.39 -15.54 -0.71
CA GLY A 167 22.54 -14.80 -1.23
C GLY A 167 22.78 -13.44 -0.56
N PHE A 168 22.20 -13.22 0.62
CA PHE A 168 22.40 -12.03 1.44
C PHE A 168 22.27 -12.35 2.94
N SER A 169 22.88 -11.54 3.80
CA SER A 169 22.64 -11.57 5.25
C SER A 169 21.45 -10.68 5.61
N ILE A 170 20.89 -10.86 6.81
CA ILE A 170 19.79 -10.02 7.29
C ILE A 170 20.21 -8.56 7.45
N GLU A 171 21.46 -8.29 7.83
CA GLU A 171 21.99 -6.93 7.98
C GLU A 171 22.10 -6.24 6.62
N ALA A 172 22.56 -6.95 5.59
CA ALA A 172 22.61 -6.42 4.23
C ALA A 172 21.19 -6.11 3.72
N ALA A 173 20.24 -7.01 3.96
CA ALA A 173 18.85 -6.80 3.57
C ALA A 173 18.20 -5.63 4.33
N GLN A 174 18.41 -5.54 5.65
CA GLN A 174 17.92 -4.43 6.48
C GLN A 174 18.49 -3.09 5.98
N SER A 175 19.78 -3.04 5.63
CA SER A 175 20.41 -1.84 5.08
C SER A 175 19.81 -1.45 3.72
N VAL A 176 19.49 -2.42 2.85
CA VAL A 176 18.84 -2.16 1.55
C VAL A 176 17.44 -1.58 1.75
N VAL A 177 16.61 -2.17 2.63
CA VAL A 177 15.25 -1.68 2.90
C VAL A 177 15.27 -0.28 3.51
N ARG A 178 16.19 -0.03 4.44
CA ARG A 178 16.38 1.30 5.05
C ARG A 178 16.76 2.36 4.00
N VAL A 179 17.74 2.05 3.15
CA VAL A 179 18.19 2.94 2.07
C VAL A 179 17.10 3.17 1.04
N ALA A 180 16.28 2.17 0.73
CA ALA A 180 15.13 2.34 -0.17
C ALA A 180 14.15 3.40 0.37
N HIS A 181 13.81 3.34 1.66
CA HIS A 181 12.96 4.35 2.30
C HIS A 181 13.60 5.74 2.31
N GLU A 182 14.87 5.86 2.71
CA GLU A 182 15.60 7.13 2.73
C GLU A 182 15.64 7.80 1.34
N LEU A 183 15.93 7.01 0.29
CA LEU A 183 15.94 7.50 -1.08
C LEU A 183 14.56 8.01 -1.51
N GLN A 184 13.47 7.34 -1.13
CA GLN A 184 12.13 7.80 -1.46
C GLN A 184 11.78 9.12 -0.76
N CYS A 185 12.14 9.26 0.51
CA CYS A 185 11.97 10.53 1.23
C CYS A 185 12.71 11.68 0.52
N GLU A 186 13.97 11.48 0.12
CA GLU A 186 14.75 12.48 -0.62
C GLU A 186 14.14 12.80 -2.01
N LYS A 187 13.68 11.77 -2.71
CA LYS A 187 13.07 11.91 -4.04
C LYS A 187 11.74 12.64 -3.99
N LEU A 188 10.93 12.46 -2.95
CA LEU A 188 9.66 13.19 -2.80
C LEU A 188 9.89 14.69 -2.78
N SER A 189 10.80 15.19 -1.93
CA SER A 189 11.12 16.62 -1.86
C SER A 189 11.65 17.16 -3.19
N THR A 190 12.53 16.40 -3.85
CA THR A 190 13.11 16.78 -5.14
C THR A 190 12.06 16.82 -6.25
N GLN A 191 11.16 15.83 -6.28
CA GLN A 191 10.10 15.72 -7.27
C GLN A 191 9.07 16.84 -7.12
N LEU A 192 8.70 17.20 -5.88
CA LEU A 192 7.81 18.33 -5.63
C LEU A 192 8.39 19.65 -6.14
N ALA A 193 9.67 19.90 -5.88
CA ALA A 193 10.36 21.08 -6.39
C ALA A 193 10.42 21.10 -7.94
N ALA A 194 10.66 19.94 -8.56
CA ALA A 194 10.67 19.80 -10.01
C ALA A 194 9.28 20.03 -10.64
N MET A 195 8.21 19.48 -10.04
CA MET A 195 6.83 19.63 -10.50
C MET A 195 6.40 21.11 -10.54
N GLN A 196 6.83 21.93 -9.57
CA GLN A 196 6.53 23.36 -9.54
C GLN A 196 7.04 24.13 -10.78
N GLN A 197 8.00 23.58 -11.51
CA GLN A 197 8.55 24.18 -12.74
C GLN A 197 7.83 23.69 -14.02
N LEU A 198 6.90 22.77 -13.89
CA LEU A 198 6.17 22.15 -15.01
C LEU A 198 4.73 22.64 -15.08
N PRO A 199 4.08 22.62 -16.26
CA PRO A 199 2.66 22.88 -16.36
C PRO A 199 1.86 21.80 -15.60
N PRO A 200 0.69 22.14 -15.03
CA PRO A 200 -0.14 21.18 -14.27
C PRO A 200 -0.51 19.90 -15.02
N SER A 201 -0.52 19.92 -16.36
CA SER A 201 -0.77 18.75 -17.20
C SER A 201 0.34 17.70 -17.15
N GLU A 202 1.53 18.05 -16.64
CA GLU A 202 2.70 17.17 -16.52
C GLU A 202 3.02 16.84 -15.06
N TRP A 203 2.17 17.26 -14.11
CA TRP A 203 2.37 17.00 -12.70
C TRP A 203 2.18 15.52 -12.38
N SER A 204 3.22 14.92 -11.82
CA SER A 204 3.20 13.53 -11.38
C SER A 204 4.18 13.32 -10.23
N ILE A 205 3.69 12.75 -9.12
CA ILE A 205 4.53 12.34 -7.99
C ILE A 205 5.06 10.91 -8.15
N LEU A 206 4.55 10.13 -9.11
CA LEU A 206 4.95 8.75 -9.38
C LEU A 206 6.48 8.56 -9.51
N PRO A 207 7.26 9.46 -10.16
CA PRO A 207 8.71 9.32 -10.25
C PRO A 207 9.43 9.27 -8.89
N ALA A 208 8.86 9.85 -7.84
CA ALA A 208 9.43 9.79 -6.50
C ALA A 208 9.39 8.37 -5.89
N HIS A 209 8.48 7.52 -6.40
CA HIS A 209 8.31 6.13 -5.96
C HIS A 209 9.22 5.15 -6.71
N LEU A 210 9.93 5.61 -7.74
CA LEU A 210 10.87 4.78 -8.50
C LEU A 210 12.16 4.56 -7.71
N LEU A 211 12.67 3.35 -7.76
CA LEU A 211 13.92 2.93 -7.13
C LEU A 211 14.77 2.17 -8.14
N THR A 212 16.05 2.52 -8.20
CA THR A 212 17.02 1.76 -8.98
C THR A 212 17.99 1.03 -8.06
N SER A 213 18.39 -0.17 -8.47
CA SER A 213 19.44 -0.92 -7.75
C SER A 213 20.76 -0.13 -7.67
N ALA A 214 21.08 0.66 -8.69
CA ALA A 214 22.28 1.50 -8.72
C ALA A 214 22.26 2.61 -7.65
N GLU A 215 21.12 3.26 -7.42
CA GLU A 215 20.97 4.25 -6.34
C GLU A 215 21.17 3.62 -4.97
N ILE A 216 20.61 2.43 -4.76
CA ILE A 216 20.75 1.69 -3.50
C ILE A 216 22.21 1.26 -3.29
N VAL A 217 22.88 0.73 -4.31
CA VAL A 217 24.32 0.39 -4.25
C VAL A 217 25.15 1.62 -3.89
N LYS A 218 24.91 2.75 -4.58
CA LYS A 218 25.65 3.99 -4.35
C LYS A 218 25.52 4.49 -2.92
N ARG A 219 24.31 4.39 -2.34
CA ARG A 219 24.02 4.90 -0.99
C ARG A 219 24.45 3.94 0.11
N SER A 220 24.21 2.64 -0.07
CA SER A 220 24.49 1.61 0.94
C SER A 220 25.95 1.14 0.95
N GLY A 221 26.66 1.24 -0.18
CA GLY A 221 27.97 0.62 -0.35
C GLY A 221 27.93 -0.92 -0.50
N ILE A 222 26.74 -1.52 -0.56
CA ILE A 222 26.56 -2.96 -0.71
C ILE A 222 26.79 -3.36 -2.17
N ALA A 223 27.40 -4.53 -2.39
CA ALA A 223 27.66 -5.04 -3.73
C ALA A 223 26.37 -5.22 -4.55
N GLN A 224 26.40 -4.85 -5.83
CA GLN A 224 25.25 -4.89 -6.75
C GLN A 224 24.49 -6.22 -6.72
N HIS A 225 25.20 -7.36 -6.75
CA HIS A 225 24.54 -8.67 -6.76
C HIS A 225 23.75 -8.93 -5.46
N ILE A 226 24.21 -8.43 -4.31
CA ILE A 226 23.50 -8.57 -3.03
C ILE A 226 22.25 -7.67 -3.05
N VAL A 227 22.39 -6.41 -3.48
CA VAL A 227 21.26 -5.48 -3.62
C VAL A 227 20.18 -6.07 -4.53
N THR A 228 20.57 -6.57 -5.70
CA THR A 228 19.64 -7.23 -6.63
C THR A 228 18.95 -8.42 -5.98
N ARG A 229 19.67 -9.30 -5.26
CA ARG A 229 19.06 -10.44 -4.56
C ARG A 229 18.03 -10.02 -3.51
N VAL A 230 18.31 -8.95 -2.75
CA VAL A 230 17.37 -8.43 -1.75
C VAL A 230 16.13 -7.85 -2.44
N LEU A 231 16.29 -7.01 -3.46
CA LEU A 231 15.16 -6.42 -4.19
C LEU A 231 14.32 -7.51 -4.88
N ASP A 232 14.97 -8.51 -5.49
CA ASP A 232 14.29 -9.63 -6.13
C ASP A 232 13.48 -10.48 -5.15
N ALA A 233 13.92 -10.59 -3.89
CA ALA A 233 13.20 -11.35 -2.86
C ALA A 233 11.85 -10.73 -2.46
N PHE A 234 11.66 -9.43 -2.70
CA PHE A 234 10.43 -8.68 -2.42
C PHE A 234 9.75 -8.16 -3.69
N ALA A 235 10.25 -8.58 -4.86
CA ALA A 235 9.69 -8.18 -6.14
C ALA A 235 8.61 -9.12 -6.61
N LEU A 236 7.48 -8.55 -7.03
CA LEU A 236 6.41 -9.29 -7.65
C LEU A 236 6.90 -9.90 -8.98
N PRO A 237 6.76 -11.23 -9.20
CA PRO A 237 7.03 -11.84 -10.48
C PRO A 237 6.16 -11.22 -11.58
N THR A 238 6.71 -10.98 -12.77
CA THR A 238 5.98 -10.35 -13.88
C THR A 238 4.82 -11.20 -14.43
N SER A 239 4.79 -12.50 -14.09
CA SER A 239 3.71 -13.42 -14.44
C SER A 239 2.58 -13.46 -13.40
N GLU A 240 2.80 -12.88 -12.22
CA GLU A 240 1.85 -12.92 -11.11
C GLU A 240 0.89 -11.72 -11.20
N ILE A 241 -0.41 -12.01 -11.19
CA ILE A 241 -1.47 -11.00 -11.41
C ILE A 241 -2.50 -10.96 -10.29
N ASN A 242 -2.17 -11.41 -9.07
CA ASN A 242 -3.04 -11.30 -7.89
C ASN A 242 -4.49 -11.78 -8.17
N GLU A 243 -4.61 -12.85 -8.94
CA GLU A 243 -5.88 -13.30 -9.52
C GLU A 243 -6.92 -13.59 -8.43
N ASN A 244 -6.46 -14.20 -7.32
CA ASN A 244 -7.26 -14.60 -6.17
C ASN A 244 -7.77 -13.44 -5.30
N PHE A 245 -7.24 -12.22 -5.47
CA PHE A 245 -7.68 -11.06 -4.70
C PHE A 245 -9.05 -10.56 -5.22
N THR A 246 -10.12 -11.16 -4.71
CA THR A 246 -11.51 -10.98 -5.18
C THR A 246 -12.45 -10.36 -4.15
N ALA A 247 -11.98 -10.19 -2.92
CA ALA A 247 -12.64 -9.47 -1.83
C ALA A 247 -11.58 -8.92 -0.86
N LEU A 248 -11.96 -7.98 0.00
CA LEU A 248 -11.04 -7.37 0.98
C LEU A 248 -10.44 -8.36 1.97
N SER A 249 -11.13 -9.47 2.24
CA SER A 249 -10.65 -10.53 3.13
C SER A 249 -9.64 -11.47 2.46
N GLU A 250 -9.49 -11.42 1.14
CA GLU A 250 -8.58 -12.28 0.41
C GLU A 250 -7.13 -11.80 0.52
N PHE A 251 -6.19 -12.72 0.39
CA PHE A 251 -4.78 -12.39 0.44
C PHE A 251 -4.39 -11.52 -0.78
N ASN A 252 -3.81 -10.35 -0.48
CA ASN A 252 -3.25 -9.46 -1.48
C ASN A 252 -1.74 -9.70 -1.61
N ILE A 253 -1.29 -10.24 -2.74
CA ILE A 253 0.12 -10.61 -2.93
C ILE A 253 1.08 -9.41 -2.90
N SER A 254 0.61 -8.20 -3.24
CA SER A 254 1.45 -7.00 -3.18
C SER A 254 1.87 -6.64 -1.75
N ASN A 255 1.17 -7.14 -0.72
CA ASN A 255 1.58 -6.95 0.66
C ASN A 255 2.85 -7.75 1.01
N ALA A 256 3.04 -8.92 0.38
CA ALA A 256 4.23 -9.76 0.58
C ALA A 256 5.35 -9.46 -0.42
N LEU A 257 4.99 -8.97 -1.61
CA LEU A 257 5.90 -8.65 -2.71
C LEU A 257 5.66 -7.22 -3.22
N PRO A 258 5.98 -6.18 -2.42
CA PRO A 258 5.58 -4.80 -2.68
C PRO A 258 6.38 -4.09 -3.77
N LEU A 259 7.48 -4.67 -4.26
CA LEU A 259 8.28 -4.08 -5.33
C LEU A 259 7.72 -4.51 -6.69
N LEU A 260 7.20 -3.56 -7.47
CA LEU A 260 6.76 -3.83 -8.83
C LEU A 260 7.94 -3.65 -9.78
N ARG A 261 8.28 -4.70 -10.53
CA ARG A 261 9.41 -4.68 -11.45
C ARG A 261 9.03 -3.95 -12.75
N LEU A 262 9.79 -2.91 -13.08
CA LEU A 262 9.68 -2.22 -14.38
C LEU A 262 10.68 -2.79 -15.40
N ASN A 263 11.89 -3.09 -14.95
CA ASN A 263 12.91 -3.78 -15.73
C ASN A 263 13.92 -4.47 -14.79
N GLN A 264 15.10 -4.84 -15.30
CA GLN A 264 16.11 -5.57 -14.53
C GLN A 264 16.65 -4.79 -13.33
N SER A 265 16.67 -3.45 -13.40
CA SER A 265 17.30 -2.59 -12.38
C SER A 265 16.36 -1.60 -11.72
N GLU A 266 15.14 -1.44 -12.24
CA GLU A 266 14.16 -0.45 -11.79
C GLU A 266 12.91 -1.10 -11.21
N PHE A 267 12.51 -0.57 -10.05
CA PHE A 267 11.40 -1.04 -9.26
C PHE A 267 10.52 0.16 -8.88
N LEU A 268 9.22 -0.07 -8.80
CA LEU A 268 8.27 0.88 -8.25
C LEU A 268 7.84 0.42 -6.86
N LEU A 269 7.95 1.31 -5.88
CA LEU A 269 7.54 1.05 -4.50
C LEU A 269 6.60 2.17 -4.03
N PHE A 270 5.31 1.88 -3.94
CA PHE A 270 4.34 2.90 -3.50
C PHE A 270 4.46 3.20 -2.00
N GLN A 271 4.51 2.14 -1.19
CA GLN A 271 4.50 2.24 0.27
C GLN A 271 5.77 1.60 0.87
N PRO A 272 6.75 2.40 1.32
CA PRO A 272 7.95 1.86 1.96
C PRO A 272 7.64 1.00 3.20
N TYR A 273 6.55 1.28 3.90
CA TYR A 273 6.10 0.48 5.04
C TYR A 273 5.70 -0.93 4.65
N SER A 274 5.06 -1.14 3.49
CA SER A 274 4.73 -2.48 3.01
C SER A 274 6.00 -3.31 2.76
N LEU A 275 7.10 -2.66 2.32
CA LEU A 275 8.40 -3.33 2.21
C LEU A 275 9.00 -3.71 3.57
N ALA A 276 8.87 -2.84 4.59
CA ALA A 276 9.35 -3.16 5.93
C ALA A 276 8.52 -4.27 6.61
N GLU A 277 7.21 -4.26 6.41
CA GLU A 277 6.31 -5.30 6.90
C GLU A 277 6.59 -6.65 6.19
N ALA A 278 6.71 -6.64 4.87
CA ALA A 278 7.13 -7.82 4.10
C ALA A 278 8.51 -8.30 4.52
N PHE A 279 9.44 -7.41 4.87
CA PHE A 279 10.77 -7.78 5.37
C PHE A 279 10.73 -8.45 6.74
N MET A 280 9.79 -8.07 7.62
CA MET A 280 9.59 -8.72 8.92
C MET A 280 8.88 -10.08 8.80
N ASN A 281 7.97 -10.19 7.84
CA ASN A 281 7.19 -11.39 7.53
C ASN A 281 7.39 -11.84 6.08
N PRO A 282 8.63 -12.19 5.69
CA PRO A 282 8.93 -12.59 4.32
C PRO A 282 8.08 -13.80 3.95
N PRO A 283 7.57 -13.86 2.70
CA PRO A 283 6.75 -14.98 2.26
C PRO A 283 7.50 -16.29 2.51
N SER A 284 6.79 -17.26 3.10
CA SER A 284 7.28 -18.63 3.27
C SER A 284 7.53 -19.20 1.88
N THR A 285 8.77 -19.10 1.43
CA THR A 285 9.22 -19.68 0.17
C THR A 285 9.45 -21.15 0.44
N GLY A 286 8.46 -21.96 0.07
CA GLY A 286 8.60 -23.42 -0.06
C GLY A 286 9.53 -23.79 -1.20
#